data_AF-A0A0N5AWG6-F1
#
_entry.id   AF-A0A0N5AWG6-F1
#
_cell.length_a   1.000
_cell.length_b   1.000
_cell.length_c   1.000
_cell.angle_alpha   90.00
_cell.angle_beta   90.00
_cell.angle_gamma   90.00
#
_symmetry.space_group_name_H-M   'P 1'
#
loop_
_entity.id
_entity.type
_entity.pdbx_description
1 polymer ?
#
loop_
_entity_poly.entity_id
_entity_poly.type
_entity_poly.pdbx_seq_one_letter_code
_entity_poly.pdbx_strand_id
1 'polypeptide(L)'
;MFRSAGQALSIGLCIALAALGLGLTLFALFSAAWQIVELREYHIEHQHGIWLYCVRSAKYSVSPGTIYDEAPLHCAYKFDDSATQIIDDTLARVDAEGAAREAEHHRFSGWHQTILVFILLSQVLGFVALCAGCCSTRSHVAAITLPVTMFLSLLLSLVAAGIFFLTAMRVDIRFAQAHVGTYEQQIGYAFYVHLLGTLCLGISFILSLCSVYRTVADHRSTNNLRSAAHSTPIFSSSTSYKPEVSGPPLLEKYSALTRPSPQAPYVREYAYRVTSA
;
A
#
# COMPACT_ATOMS: atom_id res chain seq x y z
N MET A 1 20.60 0.61 -19.50
CA MET A 1 19.69 -0.38 -18.87
C MET A 1 18.34 -0.25 -19.56
N PHE A 2 18.17 -0.95 -20.68
CA PHE A 2 16.96 -0.85 -21.51
C PHE A 2 15.83 -1.57 -20.78
N ARG A 3 14.87 -0.83 -20.23
CA ARG A 3 13.60 -1.40 -19.75
C ARG A 3 12.82 -1.88 -20.97
N SER A 4 12.20 -3.05 -20.90
CA SER A 4 11.11 -3.36 -21.83
C SER A 4 9.96 -2.37 -21.56
N ALA A 5 9.36 -1.82 -22.61
CA ALA A 5 8.24 -0.87 -22.48
C ALA A 5 7.10 -1.44 -21.60
N GLY A 6 6.89 -2.75 -21.64
CA GLY A 6 5.91 -3.45 -20.81
C GLY A 6 6.19 -3.40 -19.31
N GLN A 7 7.46 -3.42 -18.87
CA GLN A 7 7.80 -3.33 -17.44
C GLN A 7 7.48 -1.94 -16.89
N ALA A 8 7.90 -0.90 -17.61
CA ALA A 8 7.63 0.49 -17.22
C ALA A 8 6.13 0.79 -17.17
N LEU A 9 5.36 0.30 -18.16
CA LEU A 9 3.90 0.39 -18.17
C LEU A 9 3.27 -0.32 -16.97
N SER A 10 3.71 -1.55 -16.65
CA SER A 10 3.14 -2.31 -15.54
C SER A 10 3.38 -1.65 -14.18
N ILE A 11 4.58 -1.09 -13.96
CA ILE A 11 4.92 -0.37 -12.73
C ILE A 11 4.15 0.95 -12.65
N GLY A 12 4.06 1.69 -13.76
CA GLY A 12 3.31 2.95 -13.81
C GLY A 12 1.83 2.74 -13.47
N LEU A 13 1.19 1.74 -14.07
CA LEU A 13 -0.20 1.40 -13.80
C LEU A 13 -0.41 0.91 -12.35
N CYS A 14 0.52 0.12 -11.83
CA CYS A 14 0.52 -0.32 -10.42
C CYS A 14 0.55 0.89 -9.46
N ILE A 15 1.46 1.84 -9.66
CA ILE A 15 1.57 3.04 -8.83
C ILE A 15 0.31 3.89 -8.92
N ALA A 16 -0.23 4.10 -10.13
CA ALA A 16 -1.46 4.88 -10.33
C ALA A 16 -2.66 4.25 -9.62
N LEU A 17 -2.86 2.94 -9.76
CA LEU A 17 -3.94 2.21 -9.10
C LEU A 17 -3.76 2.14 -7.58
N ALA A 18 -2.52 2.00 -7.09
CA ALA A 18 -2.24 2.06 -5.65
C ALA A 18 -2.58 3.45 -5.08
N ALA A 19 -2.16 4.53 -5.75
CA ALA A 19 -2.47 5.89 -5.32
C ALA A 19 -3.98 6.17 -5.31
N LEU A 20 -4.70 5.72 -6.35
CA LEU A 20 -6.16 5.79 -6.41
C LEU A 20 -6.81 4.99 -5.28
N GLY A 21 -6.37 3.75 -5.06
CA GLY A 21 -6.88 2.88 -4.00
C GLY A 21 -6.70 3.47 -2.60
N LEU A 22 -5.52 4.04 -2.31
CA LEU A 22 -5.24 4.74 -1.05
C LEU A 22 -6.08 6.01 -0.90
N GLY A 23 -6.23 6.79 -1.98
CA GLY A 23 -7.09 7.98 -1.98
C GLY A 23 -8.55 7.65 -1.68
N LEU A 24 -9.11 6.62 -2.32
CA LEU A 24 -10.49 6.19 -2.09
C LEU A 24 -10.70 5.64 -0.67
N THR A 25 -9.77 4.83 -0.17
CA THR A 25 -9.85 4.29 1.19
C THR A 25 -9.67 5.36 2.27
N LEU A 26 -8.84 6.38 2.04
CA LEU A 26 -8.76 7.58 2.88
C LEU A 26 -10.04 8.41 2.83
N PHE A 27 -10.59 8.65 1.63
CA PHE A 27 -11.85 9.36 1.49
C PHE A 27 -12.97 8.67 2.26
N ALA A 28 -13.06 7.34 2.16
CA ALA A 28 -14.01 6.57 2.95
C ALA A 28 -13.77 6.71 4.46
N LEU A 29 -12.52 6.67 4.93
CA LEU A 29 -12.17 6.82 6.34
C LEU A 29 -12.67 8.15 6.94
N PHE A 30 -12.58 9.24 6.18
CA PHE A 30 -13.04 10.57 6.61
C PHE A 30 -14.54 10.80 6.37
N SER A 31 -15.24 9.89 5.74
CA SER A 31 -16.68 9.99 5.55
C SER A 31 -17.45 9.44 6.77
N ALA A 32 -18.53 10.14 7.14
CA ALA A 32 -19.46 9.70 8.18
C ALA A 32 -20.53 8.71 7.65
N ALA A 33 -20.54 8.40 6.36
CA ALA A 33 -21.61 7.60 5.74
C ALA A 33 -21.22 6.13 5.58
N TRP A 34 -20.72 5.48 6.64
CA TRP A 34 -20.47 4.03 6.63
C TRP A 34 -21.76 3.25 6.91
N GLN A 35 -22.58 3.77 7.82
CA GLN A 35 -23.96 3.34 8.03
C GLN A 35 -24.86 4.56 8.09
N ILE A 36 -26.09 4.42 7.59
CA ILE A 36 -27.09 5.50 7.56
C ILE A 36 -28.38 4.94 8.14
N VAL A 37 -29.02 5.72 9.00
CA VAL A 37 -30.34 5.39 9.55
C VAL A 37 -31.24 6.63 9.51
N GLU A 38 -32.48 6.43 9.10
CA GLU A 38 -33.50 7.48 9.01
C GLU A 38 -34.61 7.19 10.02
N LEU A 39 -34.75 8.07 11.02
CA LEU A 39 -35.86 8.03 11.98
C LEU A 39 -37.01 8.84 11.38
N ARG A 40 -37.94 8.14 10.73
CA ARG A 40 -39.05 8.75 9.97
C ARG A 40 -39.96 9.63 10.82
N GLU A 41 -40.17 9.26 12.08
CA GLU A 41 -41.07 9.89 13.04
C GLU A 41 -40.56 11.26 13.50
N TYR A 42 -39.23 11.43 13.51
CA TYR A 42 -38.59 12.69 13.88
C TYR A 42 -38.03 13.43 12.65
N HIS A 43 -38.05 12.79 11.48
CA HIS A 43 -37.39 13.27 10.26
C HIS A 43 -35.92 13.62 10.48
N ILE A 44 -35.20 12.72 11.15
CA ILE A 44 -33.78 12.88 11.43
C ILE A 44 -33.02 11.74 10.77
N GLU A 45 -31.98 12.10 10.01
CA GLU A 45 -31.02 11.17 9.43
C GLU A 45 -29.75 11.17 10.28
N HIS A 46 -29.29 9.98 10.67
CA HIS A 46 -28.02 9.78 11.34
C HIS A 46 -27.06 9.02 10.42
N GLN A 47 -25.86 9.57 10.27
CA GLN A 47 -24.76 8.99 9.52
C GLN A 47 -23.66 8.58 10.49
N HIS A 48 -23.40 7.28 10.58
CA HIS A 48 -22.38 6.70 11.44
C HIS A 48 -21.15 6.36 10.60
N GLY A 49 -20.06 7.09 10.84
CA GLY A 49 -18.73 6.75 10.36
C GLY A 49 -17.97 5.91 11.37
N ILE A 50 -16.72 5.59 11.02
CA ILE A 50 -15.83 4.84 11.92
C ILE A 50 -15.53 5.63 13.20
N TRP A 51 -15.20 6.91 13.05
CA TRP A 51 -14.83 7.84 14.13
C TRP A 51 -15.62 9.15 14.15
N LEU A 52 -16.42 9.37 13.12
CA LEU A 52 -17.26 10.54 12.92
C LEU A 52 -18.70 10.11 13.04
N TYR A 53 -19.52 10.99 13.59
CA TYR A 53 -20.96 10.80 13.69
C TYR A 53 -21.61 12.11 13.25
N CYS A 54 -22.52 12.03 12.29
CA CYS A 54 -23.18 13.21 11.75
C CYS A 54 -24.70 13.06 11.80
N VAL A 55 -25.40 14.15 12.07
CA VAL A 55 -26.86 14.20 12.19
C VAL A 55 -27.42 15.29 11.29
N ARG A 56 -28.48 14.98 10.58
CA ARG A 56 -29.27 15.93 9.79
C ARG A 56 -30.73 15.87 10.25
N SER A 57 -31.22 16.94 10.86
CA SER A 57 -32.64 17.08 11.20
C SER A 57 -33.38 17.83 10.09
N ALA A 58 -34.40 17.25 9.47
CA ALA A 58 -35.21 17.99 8.50
C ALA A 58 -35.93 19.15 9.19
N LYS A 59 -35.79 20.38 8.68
CA LYS A 59 -36.57 21.53 9.14
C LYS A 59 -37.89 21.58 8.39
N TYR A 60 -39.02 21.37 9.06
CA TYR A 60 -40.32 21.78 8.55
C TYR A 60 -40.46 23.30 8.67
N SER A 61 -40.05 24.07 7.66
CA SER A 61 -40.55 25.43 7.50
C SER A 61 -41.82 25.40 6.67
N VAL A 62 -42.98 25.38 7.33
CA VAL A 62 -44.27 25.64 6.68
C VAL A 62 -44.32 27.14 6.35
N SER A 63 -43.71 27.53 5.23
CA SER A 63 -43.96 28.80 4.57
C SER A 63 -44.14 28.54 3.08
N PRO A 64 -45.30 28.91 2.50
CA PRO A 64 -45.55 28.69 1.08
C PRO A 64 -44.63 29.63 0.28
N GLY A 65 -43.56 29.10 -0.30
CA GLY A 65 -42.72 29.83 -1.25
C GLY A 65 -41.20 29.65 -1.12
N THR A 66 -40.68 29.00 -0.08
CA THR A 66 -39.24 28.76 0.07
C THR A 66 -38.87 27.33 -0.25
N ILE A 67 -37.95 27.19 -1.22
CA ILE A 67 -37.29 25.96 -1.66
C ILE A 67 -36.80 25.17 -0.45
N TYR A 68 -36.91 23.83 -0.51
CA TYR A 68 -36.44 22.90 0.51
C TYR A 68 -34.95 23.12 0.85
N ASP A 69 -34.65 23.97 1.82
CA ASP A 69 -33.29 24.08 2.36
C ASP A 69 -33.06 22.90 3.32
N GLU A 70 -32.43 21.84 2.80
CA GLU A 70 -31.87 20.74 3.58
C GLU A 70 -31.06 21.31 4.76
N ALA A 71 -31.37 20.89 5.99
CA ALA A 71 -30.65 21.39 7.16
C ALA A 71 -29.16 21.01 7.09
N PRO A 72 -28.26 21.86 7.62
CA PRO A 72 -26.83 21.57 7.61
C PRO A 72 -26.53 20.30 8.42
N LEU A 73 -25.58 19.51 7.91
CA LEU A 73 -25.12 18.29 8.55
C LEU A 73 -24.25 18.65 9.77
N HIS A 74 -24.68 18.28 10.97
CA HIS A 74 -23.93 18.51 12.21
C HIS A 74 -23.08 17.29 12.55
N CYS A 75 -21.76 17.43 12.51
CA CYS A 75 -20.82 16.34 12.75
C CYS A 75 -20.07 16.50 14.07
N ALA A 76 -19.95 15.41 14.81
CA ALA A 76 -19.18 15.28 16.04
C ALA A 76 -18.25 14.06 15.97
N TYR A 77 -17.19 14.09 16.78
CA TYR A 77 -16.26 12.97 16.90
C TYR A 77 -16.73 12.00 17.99
N LYS A 78 -16.61 10.69 17.73
CA LYS A 78 -16.99 9.65 18.72
C LYS A 78 -16.07 9.60 19.96
N PHE A 79 -14.94 10.30 19.93
CA PHE A 79 -13.96 10.38 21.02
C PHE A 79 -14.09 11.66 21.86
N ASP A 80 -15.13 12.47 21.65
CA ASP A 80 -15.37 13.66 22.47
C ASP A 80 -16.06 13.28 23.79
N ASP A 81 -15.28 13.28 24.87
CA ASP A 81 -15.76 12.96 26.22
C ASP A 81 -16.81 13.95 26.72
N SER A 82 -16.79 15.21 26.24
CA SER A 82 -17.74 16.24 26.66
C SER A 82 -19.14 16.01 26.08
N ALA A 83 -19.22 15.54 24.83
CA ALA A 83 -20.47 15.11 24.22
C ALA A 83 -21.00 13.82 24.86
N THR A 84 -20.09 12.90 25.23
CA THR A 84 -20.44 11.66 25.91
C THR A 84 -21.07 11.91 27.29
N GLN A 85 -20.51 12.85 28.07
CA GLN A 85 -21.03 13.19 29.40
C GLN A 85 -22.43 13.84 29.37
N ILE A 86 -22.72 14.68 28.35
CA ILE A 86 -24.03 15.31 28.20
C ILE A 86 -25.09 14.27 27.80
N ILE A 87 -24.72 13.31 26.96
CA ILE A 87 -25.58 12.18 26.58
C ILE A 87 -25.85 11.30 27.80
N ASP A 88 -24.82 10.97 28.59
CA ASP A 88 -24.95 10.16 29.81
C ASP A 88 -25.83 10.83 30.89
N ASP A 89 -25.69 12.14 31.13
CA ASP A 89 -26.55 12.86 32.10
C ASP A 89 -28.00 12.97 31.61
N THR A 90 -28.22 13.03 30.30
CA THR A 90 -29.56 13.02 29.70
C THR A 90 -30.19 11.63 29.75
N LEU A 91 -29.40 10.57 29.50
CA LEU A 91 -29.81 9.17 29.62
C LEU A 91 -30.17 8.79 31.05
N ALA A 92 -29.44 9.29 32.05
CA ALA A 92 -29.74 9.04 33.45
C ALA A 92 -31.13 9.57 33.88
N ARG A 93 -31.77 10.41 33.05
CA ARG A 93 -33.08 11.01 33.30
C ARG A 93 -34.22 10.44 32.46
N VAL A 94 -33.94 9.59 31.46
CA VAL A 94 -34.93 9.03 30.51
C VAL A 94 -34.90 7.51 30.60
N ASP A 95 -36.08 6.87 30.66
CA ASP A 95 -36.23 5.41 30.88
C ASP A 95 -35.24 4.53 30.09
N ALA A 96 -34.65 3.59 30.82
CA ALA A 96 -33.30 3.07 30.64
C ALA A 96 -33.07 2.08 29.47
N GLU A 97 -34.10 1.66 28.74
CA GLU A 97 -33.94 0.54 27.79
C GLU A 97 -33.80 0.98 26.32
N GLY A 98 -34.49 2.07 25.91
CA GLY A 98 -34.40 2.59 24.54
C GLY A 98 -33.23 3.56 24.33
N ALA A 99 -32.98 4.44 25.31
CA ALA A 99 -31.93 5.46 25.21
C ALA A 99 -30.51 4.89 25.45
N ALA A 100 -30.38 3.89 26.33
CA ALA A 100 -29.10 3.20 26.60
C ALA A 100 -28.49 2.55 25.36
N ARG A 101 -29.32 1.97 24.48
CA ARG A 101 -28.86 1.26 23.28
C ARG A 101 -28.47 2.19 22.13
N GLU A 102 -29.04 3.40 22.07
CA GLU A 102 -28.60 4.47 21.17
C GLU A 102 -27.29 5.12 21.66
N ALA A 103 -27.12 5.28 22.98
CA ALA A 103 -25.86 5.78 23.57
C ALA A 103 -24.67 4.84 23.32
N GLU A 104 -24.89 3.51 23.29
CA GLU A 104 -23.84 2.56 22.91
C GLU A 104 -23.35 2.73 21.46
N HIS A 105 -24.16 3.29 20.55
CA HIS A 105 -23.77 3.58 19.16
C HIS A 105 -22.94 4.86 19.00
N HIS A 106 -23.05 5.80 19.95
CA HIS A 106 -22.20 6.99 20.03
C HIS A 106 -20.84 6.71 20.65
N ARG A 107 -20.75 5.70 21.53
CA ARG A 107 -19.50 5.34 22.19
C ARG A 107 -18.53 4.70 21.19
N PHE A 108 -17.26 5.10 21.27
CA PHE A 108 -16.20 4.54 20.45
C PHE A 108 -15.90 3.08 20.86
N SER A 109 -16.73 2.16 20.39
CA SER A 109 -16.66 0.73 20.71
C SER A 109 -15.37 0.10 20.16
N GLY A 110 -14.90 -0.97 20.81
CA GLY A 110 -13.63 -1.63 20.48
C GLY A 110 -13.53 -2.14 19.04
N TRP A 111 -14.66 -2.42 18.38
CA TRP A 111 -14.67 -2.80 16.97
C TRP A 111 -14.37 -1.61 16.04
N HIS A 112 -14.84 -0.40 16.37
CA HIS A 112 -14.49 0.82 15.61
C HIS A 112 -12.98 1.11 15.73
N GLN A 113 -12.43 0.97 16.94
CA GLN A 113 -10.98 1.07 17.19
C GLN A 113 -10.18 0.08 16.35
N THR A 114 -10.64 -1.17 16.32
CA THR A 114 -9.99 -2.25 15.57
C THR A 114 -9.98 -1.95 14.07
N ILE A 115 -11.12 -1.56 13.50
CA ILE A 115 -11.22 -1.18 12.07
C ILE A 115 -10.32 0.02 11.78
N LEU A 116 -10.34 1.05 12.63
CA LEU A 116 -9.52 2.25 12.45
C LEU A 116 -8.02 1.90 12.41
N VAL A 117 -7.56 1.07 13.35
CA VAL A 117 -6.16 0.61 13.38
C VAL A 117 -5.79 -0.17 12.12
N PHE A 118 -6.65 -1.08 11.67
CA PHE A 118 -6.41 -1.85 10.44
C PHE A 118 -6.35 -0.97 9.20
N ILE A 119 -7.27 0.00 9.06
CA ILE A 119 -7.26 0.93 7.92
C ILE A 119 -6.01 1.81 7.97
N LEU A 120 -5.68 2.41 9.12
CA LEU A 120 -4.49 3.25 9.24
C LEU A 120 -3.19 2.49 8.97
N LEU A 121 -3.05 1.27 9.49
CA LEU A 121 -1.89 0.42 9.22
C LEU A 121 -1.83 0.03 7.74
N SER A 122 -2.98 -0.26 7.11
CA SER A 122 -3.09 -0.49 5.67
C SER A 122 -2.60 0.73 4.87
N GLN A 123 -2.96 1.95 5.25
CA GLN A 123 -2.49 3.18 4.60
C GLN A 123 -0.98 3.37 4.71
N VAL A 124 -0.41 3.17 5.90
CA VAL A 124 1.04 3.31 6.12
C VAL A 124 1.80 2.31 5.26
N LEU A 125 1.37 1.04 5.23
CA LEU A 125 2.00 0.01 4.38
C LEU A 125 1.81 0.31 2.89
N GLY A 126 0.65 0.83 2.50
CA GLY A 126 0.37 1.26 1.13
C GLY A 126 1.25 2.43 0.68
N PHE A 127 1.52 3.38 1.58
CA PHE A 127 2.45 4.49 1.32
C PHE A 127 3.89 3.99 1.16
N VAL A 128 4.34 3.08 2.04
CA VAL A 128 5.67 2.44 1.91
C VAL A 128 5.79 1.73 0.56
N ALA A 129 4.73 1.06 0.11
CA ALA A 129 4.69 0.41 -1.19
C ALA A 129 4.76 1.42 -2.35
N LEU A 130 4.10 2.58 -2.28
CA LEU A 130 4.25 3.65 -3.28
C LEU A 130 5.71 4.13 -3.38
N CYS A 131 6.37 4.37 -2.23
CA CYS A 131 7.78 4.73 -2.18
C CYS A 131 8.68 3.64 -2.79
N ALA A 132 8.40 2.37 -2.46
CA ALA A 132 9.09 1.22 -3.06
C ALA A 132 8.84 1.14 -4.58
N GLY A 133 7.64 1.45 -5.05
CA GLY A 133 7.27 1.52 -6.47
C GLY A 133 8.13 2.52 -7.25
N CYS A 134 8.32 3.73 -6.71
CA CYS A 134 9.19 4.75 -7.31
C CYS A 134 10.67 4.29 -7.40
N CYS A 135 11.12 3.53 -6.41
CA CYS A 135 12.50 3.04 -6.32
C CYS A 135 12.74 1.65 -6.94
N SER A 136 11.67 0.94 -7.30
CA SER A 136 11.67 -0.47 -7.76
C SER A 136 12.57 -0.69 -8.98
N THR A 137 12.69 0.34 -9.80
CA THR A 137 13.43 0.28 -11.05
C THR A 137 14.94 0.46 -10.89
N ARG A 138 15.38 0.92 -9.71
CA ARG A 138 16.79 1.16 -9.39
C ARG A 138 17.35 0.09 -8.46
N SER A 139 16.50 -0.55 -7.67
CA SER A 139 16.93 -1.53 -6.68
C SER A 139 16.06 -2.79 -6.71
N HIS A 140 16.74 -3.94 -6.75
CA HIS A 140 16.09 -5.25 -6.67
C HIS A 140 15.34 -5.45 -5.34
N VAL A 141 15.87 -4.87 -4.26
CA VAL A 141 15.22 -4.87 -2.95
C VAL A 141 13.86 -4.17 -3.03
N ALA A 142 13.79 -2.95 -3.59
CA ALA A 142 12.51 -2.24 -3.71
C ALA A 142 11.52 -2.96 -4.64
N ALA A 143 12.01 -3.68 -5.66
CA ALA A 143 11.16 -4.51 -6.50
C ALA A 143 10.46 -5.62 -5.70
N ILE A 144 11.13 -6.26 -4.73
CA ILE A 144 10.54 -7.27 -3.84
C ILE A 144 9.71 -6.63 -2.73
N THR A 145 10.15 -5.50 -2.16
CA THR A 145 9.42 -4.80 -1.10
C THR A 145 8.03 -4.34 -1.56
N LEU A 146 7.90 -3.92 -2.82
CA LEU A 146 6.64 -3.45 -3.41
C LEU A 146 5.48 -4.46 -3.25
N PRO A 147 5.53 -5.70 -3.79
CA PRO A 147 4.42 -6.66 -3.65
C PRO A 147 4.20 -7.11 -2.21
N VAL A 148 5.24 -7.23 -1.38
CA VAL A 148 5.10 -7.66 0.02
C VAL A 148 4.31 -6.64 0.82
N THR A 149 4.66 -5.36 0.69
CA THR A 149 3.97 -4.27 1.39
C THR A 149 2.57 -4.01 0.82
N MET A 150 2.38 -4.12 -0.50
CA MET A 150 1.05 -4.11 -1.12
C MET A 150 0.16 -5.25 -0.63
N PHE A 151 0.69 -6.47 -0.52
CA PHE A 151 -0.07 -7.63 -0.02
C PHE A 151 -0.54 -7.42 1.41
N LEU A 152 0.35 -6.97 2.30
CA LEU A 152 0.00 -6.68 3.69
C LEU A 152 -1.03 -5.54 3.79
N SER A 153 -0.85 -4.46 3.00
CA SER A 153 -1.83 -3.36 2.92
C SER A 153 -3.21 -3.85 2.49
N LEU A 154 -3.28 -4.66 1.42
CA LEU A 154 -4.51 -5.27 0.93
C LEU A 154 -5.17 -6.17 1.98
N LEU A 155 -4.39 -7.04 2.62
CA LEU A 155 -4.89 -7.97 3.63
C LEU A 155 -5.55 -7.24 4.80
N LEU A 156 -4.89 -6.20 5.33
CA LEU A 156 -5.42 -5.41 6.44
C LEU A 156 -6.67 -4.62 6.03
N SER A 157 -6.72 -4.10 4.79
CA SER A 157 -7.91 -3.43 4.25
C SER A 157 -9.10 -4.40 4.12
N LEU A 158 -8.86 -5.62 3.63
CA LEU A 158 -9.88 -6.67 3.54
C LEU A 158 -10.37 -7.12 4.93
N VAL A 159 -9.46 -7.27 5.90
CA VAL A 159 -9.82 -7.59 7.29
C VAL A 159 -10.67 -6.48 7.90
N ALA A 160 -10.31 -5.20 7.70
CA ALA A 160 -11.11 -4.07 8.15
C ALA A 160 -12.53 -4.09 7.55
N ALA A 161 -12.63 -4.28 6.23
CA ALA A 161 -13.92 -4.38 5.54
C ALA A 161 -14.76 -5.57 6.05
N GLY A 162 -14.12 -6.72 6.30
CA GLY A 162 -14.76 -7.92 6.83
C GLY A 162 -15.29 -7.71 8.26
N ILE A 163 -14.47 -7.12 9.15
CA ILE A 163 -14.89 -6.81 10.52
C ILE A 163 -16.07 -5.84 10.50
N PHE A 164 -15.99 -4.79 9.68
CA PHE A 164 -17.09 -3.85 9.51
C PHE A 164 -18.37 -4.56 9.06
N PHE A 165 -18.30 -5.33 7.98
CA PHE A 165 -19.46 -6.00 7.41
C PHE A 165 -20.10 -6.98 8.39
N LEU A 166 -19.29 -7.83 9.03
CA LEU A 166 -19.80 -8.80 10.02
C LEU A 166 -20.44 -8.09 11.22
N THR A 167 -19.89 -6.96 11.64
CA THR A 167 -20.39 -6.20 12.79
C THR A 167 -21.66 -5.44 12.42
N ALA A 168 -21.70 -4.77 11.26
CA ALA A 168 -22.86 -4.07 10.74
C ALA A 168 -24.06 -5.01 10.49
N MET A 169 -23.80 -6.29 10.18
CA MET A 169 -24.85 -7.30 9.99
C MET A 169 -25.35 -7.92 11.30
N ARG A 170 -24.73 -7.66 12.45
CA ARG A 170 -25.25 -8.14 13.75
C ARG A 170 -26.60 -7.50 14.03
N VAL A 171 -27.55 -8.29 14.52
CA VAL A 171 -28.91 -7.82 14.83
C VAL A 171 -28.93 -6.61 15.77
N ASP A 172 -28.01 -6.56 16.72
CA ASP A 172 -27.94 -5.47 17.70
C ASP A 172 -27.48 -4.13 17.12
N ILE A 173 -26.77 -4.19 15.99
CA ILE A 173 -26.17 -3.03 15.33
C ILE A 173 -27.00 -2.64 14.11
N ARG A 174 -27.53 -3.62 13.38
CA ARG A 174 -28.41 -3.40 12.23
C ARG A 174 -29.72 -2.73 12.62
N PHE A 175 -30.25 -3.00 13.82
CA PHE A 175 -31.53 -2.44 14.25
C PHE A 175 -31.35 -1.45 15.40
N ALA A 176 -31.50 -0.17 15.08
CA ALA A 176 -31.58 0.89 16.07
C ALA A 176 -32.99 0.91 16.68
N GLN A 177 -33.09 0.97 18.01
CA GLN A 177 -34.36 1.05 18.71
C GLN A 177 -34.57 2.50 19.12
N ALA A 178 -35.61 3.17 18.60
CA ALA A 178 -36.04 4.46 19.13
C ALA A 178 -37.33 4.29 19.94
N HIS A 179 -37.75 5.37 20.60
CA HIS A 179 -38.93 5.37 21.50
C HIS A 179 -40.22 4.86 20.84
N VAL A 180 -40.36 5.02 19.51
CA VAL A 180 -41.60 4.75 18.76
C VAL A 180 -41.47 3.51 17.85
N GLY A 181 -40.29 2.91 17.72
CA GLY A 181 -40.10 1.76 16.82
C GLY A 181 -38.65 1.34 16.61
N THR A 182 -38.47 0.32 15.78
CA THR A 182 -37.15 -0.18 15.36
C THR A 182 -36.85 0.22 13.92
N TYR A 183 -35.67 0.79 13.69
CA TYR A 183 -35.21 1.26 12.39
C TYR A 183 -34.03 0.42 11.93
N GLU A 184 -34.03 0.09 10.64
CA GLU A 184 -32.95 -0.63 10.03
C GLU A 184 -31.85 0.35 9.58
N GLN A 185 -30.63 0.14 10.09
CA GLN A 185 -29.43 0.81 9.61
C GLN A 185 -29.00 0.21 8.28
N GLN A 186 -28.87 1.06 7.28
CA GLN A 186 -28.40 0.67 5.95
C GLN A 186 -26.89 0.92 5.83
N ILE A 187 -26.22 0.11 5.01
CA ILE A 187 -24.81 0.32 4.68
C ILE A 187 -24.71 1.56 3.79
N GLY A 188 -23.91 2.53 4.22
CA GLY A 188 -23.72 3.79 3.51
C GLY A 188 -22.64 3.74 2.42
N TYR A 189 -22.57 4.80 1.62
CA TYR A 189 -21.68 4.86 0.45
C TYR A 189 -20.19 4.74 0.81
N ALA A 190 -19.77 5.17 2.01
CA ALA A 190 -18.36 5.17 2.41
C ALA A 190 -17.79 3.74 2.42
N PHE A 191 -18.58 2.76 2.85
CA PHE A 191 -18.17 1.36 2.81
C PHE A 191 -17.93 0.88 1.37
N TYR A 192 -18.80 1.23 0.43
CA TYR A 192 -18.64 0.87 -0.98
C TYR A 192 -17.43 1.55 -1.62
N VAL A 193 -17.16 2.82 -1.26
CA VAL A 193 -15.95 3.52 -1.71
C VAL A 193 -14.68 2.88 -1.13
N HIS A 194 -14.73 2.44 0.13
CA HIS A 194 -13.64 1.67 0.74
C HIS A 194 -13.41 0.33 0.02
N LEU A 195 -14.47 -0.40 -0.33
CA LEU A 195 -14.38 -1.64 -1.12
C LEU A 195 -13.80 -1.39 -2.51
N LEU A 196 -14.22 -0.33 -3.19
CA LEU A 196 -13.68 0.05 -4.49
C LEU A 196 -12.18 0.39 -4.40
N GLY A 197 -11.79 1.16 -3.38
CA GLY A 197 -10.38 1.44 -3.12
C GLY A 197 -9.56 0.18 -2.84
N THR A 198 -10.12 -0.75 -2.05
CA THR A 198 -9.51 -2.06 -1.76
C THR A 198 -9.38 -2.92 -3.02
N LEU A 199 -10.35 -2.87 -3.93
CA LEU A 199 -10.27 -3.54 -5.24
C LEU A 199 -9.14 -2.96 -6.10
N CYS A 200 -8.99 -1.62 -6.14
CA CYS A 200 -7.86 -0.98 -6.81
C CYS A 200 -6.52 -1.42 -6.24
N LEU A 201 -6.40 -1.56 -4.91
CA LEU A 201 -5.21 -2.13 -4.25
C LEU A 201 -4.98 -3.59 -4.67
N GLY A 202 -6.04 -4.39 -4.80
CA GLY A 202 -5.97 -5.78 -5.27
C GLY A 202 -5.42 -5.89 -6.70
N ILE A 203 -5.92 -5.06 -7.62
CA ILE A 203 -5.42 -5.01 -9.00
C ILE A 203 -3.96 -4.53 -9.02
N SER A 204 -3.64 -3.51 -8.23
CA SER A 204 -2.26 -3.01 -8.10
C SER A 204 -1.30 -4.10 -7.60
N PHE A 205 -1.72 -4.89 -6.61
CA PHE A 205 -0.96 -6.03 -6.11
C PHE A 205 -0.68 -7.06 -7.22
N ILE A 206 -1.66 -7.43 -8.04
CA ILE A 206 -1.45 -8.36 -9.16
C ILE A 206 -0.42 -7.80 -10.16
N LEU A 207 -0.52 -6.51 -10.50
CA LEU A 207 0.44 -5.85 -11.39
C LEU A 207 1.85 -5.80 -10.78
N SER A 208 1.97 -5.63 -9.47
CA SER A 208 3.25 -5.66 -8.76
C SER A 208 3.91 -7.04 -8.85
N LEU A 209 3.14 -8.13 -8.75
CA LEU A 209 3.63 -9.49 -8.97
C LEU A 209 4.12 -9.69 -10.40
N CYS A 210 3.36 -9.22 -11.40
CA CYS A 210 3.78 -9.29 -12.79
C CYS A 210 5.09 -8.52 -13.05
N SER A 211 5.27 -7.37 -12.39
CA SER A 211 6.50 -6.58 -12.47
C SER A 211 7.71 -7.32 -11.89
N VAL A 212 7.56 -7.93 -10.72
CA VAL A 212 8.64 -8.73 -10.10
C VAL A 212 8.97 -9.95 -10.94
N TYR A 213 7.95 -10.66 -11.44
CA TYR A 213 8.16 -11.81 -12.31
C TYR A 213 9.01 -11.46 -13.53
N ARG A 214 8.68 -10.34 -14.22
CA ARG A 214 9.47 -9.86 -15.37
C ARG A 214 10.89 -9.48 -14.98
N THR A 215 11.06 -8.84 -13.83
CA THR A 215 12.38 -8.45 -13.31
C THR A 215 13.27 -9.67 -13.04
N VAL A 216 12.70 -10.71 -12.43
CA VAL A 216 13.42 -11.98 -12.16
C VAL A 216 13.70 -12.75 -13.45
N ALA A 217 12.75 -12.80 -14.39
CA ALA A 217 12.92 -13.48 -15.67
C ALA A 217 14.05 -12.85 -16.51
N ASP A 218 14.12 -11.52 -16.55
CA ASP A 218 15.17 -10.79 -17.25
C ASP A 218 16.56 -11.01 -16.62
N HIS A 219 16.63 -11.06 -15.28
CA HIS A 219 17.86 -11.38 -14.57
C HIS A 219 18.35 -12.81 -14.84
N ARG A 220 17.44 -13.78 -15.00
CA ARG A 220 17.79 -15.16 -15.38
C ARG A 220 18.35 -15.22 -16.80
N SER A 221 17.70 -14.54 -17.74
CA SER A 221 18.13 -14.48 -19.15
C SER A 221 19.55 -13.89 -19.28
N THR A 222 19.80 -12.78 -18.61
CA THR A 222 21.12 -12.11 -18.62
C THR A 222 22.21 -12.95 -17.94
N ASN A 223 21.90 -13.63 -16.83
CA ASN A 223 22.84 -14.55 -16.19
C ASN A 223 23.18 -15.74 -17.08
N ASN A 224 22.19 -16.34 -17.75
CA ASN A 224 22.42 -17.45 -18.68
C ASN A 224 23.33 -17.01 -19.84
N LEU A 225 23.11 -15.81 -20.39
CA LEU A 225 23.96 -15.26 -21.45
C LEU A 225 25.39 -15.00 -20.96
N ARG A 226 25.56 -14.49 -19.73
CA ARG A 226 26.88 -14.30 -19.11
C ARG A 226 27.59 -15.64 -18.88
N SER A 227 26.90 -16.65 -18.37
CA SER A 227 27.46 -17.99 -18.19
C SER A 227 27.84 -18.63 -19.53
N ALA A 228 27.05 -18.44 -20.58
CA ALA A 228 27.37 -18.88 -21.95
C ALA A 228 28.59 -18.15 -22.53
N ALA A 229 28.71 -16.84 -22.29
CA ALA A 229 29.86 -16.04 -22.72
C ALA A 229 31.14 -16.35 -21.93
N HIS A 230 31.04 -16.86 -20.70
CA HIS A 230 32.18 -17.26 -19.89
C HIS A 230 32.66 -18.70 -20.18
N SER A 231 31.84 -19.49 -20.90
CA SER A 231 32.15 -20.85 -21.33
C SER A 231 32.62 -20.95 -22.79
N THR A 232 32.76 -19.82 -23.50
CA THR A 232 33.52 -19.77 -24.75
C THR A 232 35.02 -19.82 -24.45
N PRO A 233 35.78 -20.80 -24.98
CA PRO A 233 37.21 -20.86 -24.76
C PRO A 233 37.89 -19.65 -25.42
N ILE A 234 38.77 -18.99 -24.67
CA ILE A 234 39.59 -17.82 -25.09
C ILE A 234 40.56 -18.15 -26.25
N PHE A 235 40.62 -19.41 -26.70
CA PHE A 235 41.49 -19.84 -27.80
C PHE A 235 40.69 -20.14 -29.08
N SER A 236 40.23 -19.09 -29.75
CA SER A 236 39.93 -19.13 -31.18
C SER A 236 41.23 -18.84 -31.94
N SER A 237 42.09 -19.85 -32.08
CA SER A 237 43.24 -19.78 -32.99
C SER A 237 42.72 -19.80 -34.43
N SER A 238 42.94 -18.68 -35.10
CA SER A 238 42.82 -18.39 -36.52
C SER A 238 42.95 -19.62 -37.43
N THR A 239 41.84 -20.11 -37.98
CA THR A 239 41.86 -20.97 -39.17
C THR A 239 42.01 -20.08 -40.41
N SER A 240 43.24 -19.69 -40.71
CA SER A 240 43.64 -19.28 -42.06
C SER A 240 44.81 -20.15 -42.50
N TYR A 241 44.49 -21.36 -42.91
CA TYR A 241 45.42 -22.29 -43.54
C TYR A 241 45.57 -21.86 -45.01
N LYS A 242 46.69 -21.20 -45.35
CA LYS A 242 47.18 -21.09 -46.72
C LYS A 242 48.15 -22.25 -46.97
N PRO A 243 47.97 -23.09 -47.99
CA PRO A 243 49.00 -24.03 -48.40
C PRO A 243 49.98 -23.27 -49.31
N GLU A 244 51.23 -23.16 -48.91
CA GLU A 244 52.30 -22.73 -49.82
C GLU A 244 53.49 -23.68 -49.76
N VAL A 245 54.07 -23.88 -50.92
CA VAL A 245 54.81 -25.04 -51.39
C VAL A 245 56.31 -24.96 -51.04
N SER A 246 56.87 -26.11 -50.69
CA SER A 246 58.28 -26.56 -50.75
C SER A 246 59.43 -25.62 -50.34
N GLY A 247 60.12 -25.97 -49.24
CA GLY A 247 61.50 -25.58 -48.96
C GLY A 247 62.15 -26.57 -47.96
N PRO A 248 63.46 -26.89 -48.07
CA PRO A 248 64.08 -28.01 -47.35
C PRO A 248 64.40 -27.67 -45.88
N PRO A 249 64.60 -28.69 -45.02
CA PRO A 249 64.73 -28.49 -43.58
C PRO A 249 66.15 -28.04 -43.21
N LEU A 250 66.27 -26.91 -42.52
CA LEU A 250 67.49 -26.54 -41.82
C LEU A 250 67.42 -27.06 -40.38
N LEU A 251 67.82 -28.31 -40.22
CA LEU A 251 68.60 -28.74 -39.07
C LEU A 251 69.89 -27.90 -39.08
N GLU A 252 70.43 -27.58 -37.90
CA GLU A 252 71.76 -26.95 -37.69
C GLU A 252 71.76 -25.44 -37.38
N LYS A 253 71.49 -25.11 -36.11
CA LYS A 253 72.23 -24.03 -35.44
C LYS A 253 72.37 -24.28 -33.93
N TYR A 254 73.45 -25.02 -33.61
CA TYR A 254 74.27 -24.95 -32.39
C TYR A 254 74.01 -23.69 -31.53
N SER A 255 73.53 -23.84 -30.29
CA SER A 255 74.27 -24.11 -29.04
C SER A 255 74.98 -22.89 -28.41
N ALA A 256 74.55 -22.59 -27.18
CA ALA A 256 75.22 -21.90 -26.06
C ALA A 256 75.50 -20.38 -26.15
N LEU A 257 75.00 -19.59 -25.18
CA LEU A 257 75.75 -19.21 -23.98
C LEU A 257 74.85 -18.47 -22.95
N THR A 258 75.19 -18.69 -21.69
CA THR A 258 74.60 -18.25 -20.42
C THR A 258 74.85 -16.76 -20.09
N ARG A 259 74.07 -16.22 -19.12
CA ARG A 259 74.37 -15.17 -18.09
C ARG A 259 73.64 -13.80 -18.24
N PRO A 260 73.52 -12.97 -17.17
CA PRO A 260 72.72 -13.10 -15.94
C PRO A 260 71.66 -11.99 -15.71
N SER A 261 70.83 -12.20 -14.68
CA SER A 261 69.88 -11.28 -14.03
C SER A 261 70.48 -9.94 -13.56
N PRO A 262 69.73 -8.81 -13.58
CA PRO A 262 70.04 -7.61 -12.83
C PRO A 262 69.35 -7.56 -11.45
N GLN A 263 70.13 -7.11 -10.46
CA GLN A 263 69.81 -6.92 -9.05
C GLN A 263 68.81 -5.78 -8.81
N ALA A 264 67.93 -5.97 -7.82
CA ALA A 264 67.08 -4.92 -7.26
C ALA A 264 67.86 -4.04 -6.27
N PRO A 265 67.71 -2.71 -6.29
CA PRO A 265 68.19 -1.86 -5.21
C PRO A 265 67.15 -1.73 -4.08
N TYR A 266 67.61 -2.07 -2.88
CA TYR A 266 66.98 -1.87 -1.59
C TYR A 266 67.04 -0.37 -1.23
N VAL A 267 65.90 0.29 -1.01
CA VAL A 267 65.86 1.65 -0.43
C VAL A 267 65.19 1.58 0.93
N ARG A 268 65.94 1.96 1.95
CA ARG A 268 65.60 1.94 3.37
C ARG A 268 65.25 3.35 3.84
N GLU A 269 64.08 3.42 4.51
CA GLU A 269 63.60 4.32 5.59
C GLU A 269 63.90 5.83 5.53
N TYR A 270 62.88 6.65 5.82
CA TYR A 270 62.82 7.41 7.08
C TYR A 270 61.37 7.76 7.45
N ALA A 271 61.05 7.53 8.71
CA ALA A 271 59.81 7.89 9.37
C ALA A 271 59.84 9.37 9.80
N TYR A 272 58.71 10.07 9.64
CA TYR A 272 58.38 11.22 10.48
C TYR A 272 56.91 11.16 10.86
N ARG A 273 56.69 11.18 12.18
CA ARG A 273 55.43 11.33 12.88
C ARG A 273 55.35 12.80 13.28
N VAL A 274 54.31 13.52 12.90
CA VAL A 274 53.91 14.77 13.57
C VAL A 274 52.39 14.78 13.73
N THR A 275 52.01 15.00 14.98
CA THR A 275 50.67 15.12 15.54
C THR A 275 50.07 16.50 15.31
N SER A 276 48.73 16.53 15.24
CA SER A 276 47.79 17.57 15.70
C SER A 276 47.90 19.02 15.20
N ALA A 277 46.80 19.50 14.61
CA ALA A 277 45.93 20.51 15.23
C ALA A 277 44.47 20.16 14.90
#